data_AF-A0A653J4H5-F1
#
_entry.id   AF-A0A653J4H5-F1
#
_cell.length_a   1.000
_cell.length_b   1.000
_cell.length_c   1.000
_cell.angle_alpha   90.00
_cell.angle_beta   90.00
_cell.angle_gamma   90.00
#
_symmetry.space_group_name_H-M   'P 1'
#
loop_
_entity.id
_entity.type
_entity.pdbx_description
1 polymer ?
#
loop_
_entity_poly.entity_id
_entity_poly.type
_entity_poly.pdbx_seq_one_letter_code
_entity_poly.pdbx_strand_id
1 'polypeptide(L)' 'MTDPNAPKGDFLTDARQELAGMLQDGLNHPSTKPVLAWGAIGAVAAVVLPFVTIPVGLAAGAGYQFYKRVRPD' A
#
# COMPACT_ATOMS: atom_id res chain seq x y z
N MET A 1 -8.34 21.17 -23.82
CA MET A 1 -9.64 21.85 -23.62
C MET A 1 -10.08 21.49 -22.22
N THR A 2 -10.02 22.44 -21.28
CA THR A 2 -10.34 22.22 -19.87
C THR A 2 -11.64 22.94 -19.59
N ASP A 3 -12.75 22.19 -19.58
CA ASP A 3 -14.08 22.70 -19.23
C ASP A 3 -14.27 22.59 -17.71
N PRO A 4 -14.45 23.71 -16.99
CA PRO A 4 -14.66 23.68 -15.53
C PRO A 4 -16.00 23.05 -15.11
N ASN A 5 -16.93 22.79 -16.05
CA ASN A 5 -18.23 22.16 -15.82
C ASN A 5 -18.37 20.78 -16.47
N ALA A 6 -17.29 20.17 -16.97
CA ALA A 6 -17.34 18.76 -17.37
C ALA A 6 -17.69 17.93 -16.13
N PRO A 7 -18.70 17.03 -16.19
CA PRO A 7 -18.93 16.08 -15.10
C PRO A 7 -17.60 15.36 -14.89
N LYS A 8 -16.99 15.54 -13.71
CA LYS A 8 -15.77 14.81 -13.33
C LYS A 8 -16.06 13.36 -13.64
N GLY A 9 -15.42 12.84 -14.70
CA GLY A 9 -15.53 11.43 -15.09
C GLY A 9 -15.39 10.62 -13.82
N ASP A 10 -16.39 9.78 -13.56
CA ASP A 10 -16.45 9.00 -12.34
C ASP A 10 -15.17 8.17 -12.27
N PHE A 11 -14.29 8.47 -11.30
CA PHE A 11 -12.97 7.85 -11.16
C PHE A 11 -13.04 6.32 -11.25
N LEU A 12 -14.12 5.75 -10.73
CA LEU A 12 -14.36 4.32 -10.78
C LEU A 12 -14.57 3.81 -12.22
N THR A 13 -15.25 4.59 -13.07
CA THR A 13 -15.44 4.27 -14.49
C THR A 13 -14.12 4.33 -15.25
N ASP A 14 -13.31 5.38 -15.02
CA ASP A 14 -12.00 5.53 -15.66
C ASP A 14 -11.03 4.42 -15.22
N ALA A 15 -10.97 4.13 -13.92
CA ALA A 15 -10.13 3.07 -13.37
C ALA A 15 -10.53 1.68 -13.91
N ARG A 16 -11.83 1.42 -14.08
CA ARG A 16 -12.32 0.16 -14.69
C ARG A 16 -11.93 0.07 -16.16
N GLN A 17 -12.09 1.14 -16.92
CA GLN A 17 -11.73 1.19 -18.34
C GLN A 17 -10.22 0.90 -18.51
N GLU A 18 -9.37 1.55 -17.70
CA GLU A 18 -7.92 1.36 -17.77
C GLU A 18 -7.48 -0.02 -17.27
N LEU A 19 -8.10 -0.55 -16.22
CA LEU A 19 -7.85 -1.92 -15.75
C LEU A 19 -8.25 -2.97 -16.81
N ALA A 20 -9.38 -2.75 -17.49
CA ALA A 20 -9.79 -3.62 -18.60
C ALA A 20 -8.78 -3.56 -19.76
N GLY A 21 -8.23 -2.38 -20.05
CA GLY A 21 -7.13 -2.20 -21.01
C GLY A 21 -5.87 -2.96 -20.60
N MET A 22 -5.46 -2.88 -19.33
CA MET A 22 -4.33 -3.66 -18.79
C MET A 22 -4.56 -5.17 -18.91
N LEU A 23 -5.80 -5.63 -18.69
CA LEU A 23 -6.16 -7.04 -18.81
C LEU A 23 -6.10 -7.53 -20.26
N GLN A 24 -6.52 -6.71 -21.23
CA GLN A 24 -6.52 -7.06 -22.65
C GLN A 24 -5.10 -7.02 -23.23
N ASP A 25 -4.36 -5.94 -22.99
CA ASP A 25 -3.03 -5.71 -23.58
C ASP A 25 -1.89 -6.31 -22.74
N GLY A 26 -2.19 -6.73 -21.51
CA GLY A 26 -1.24 -7.35 -20.60
C GLY A 26 -0.02 -6.46 -20.32
N LEU A 27 1.18 -7.05 -20.39
CA LEU A 27 2.46 -6.34 -20.16
C LEU A 27 2.81 -5.32 -21.25
N ASN A 28 2.09 -5.32 -22.38
CA ASN A 28 2.27 -4.33 -23.44
C ASN A 28 1.52 -3.03 -23.15
N HIS A 29 0.56 -3.04 -22.22
CA HIS A 29 -0.12 -1.82 -21.77
C HIS A 29 0.87 -0.93 -21.00
N PRO A 30 0.96 0.39 -21.33
CA PRO A 30 1.93 1.30 -20.71
C PRO A 30 1.80 1.38 -19.20
N SER A 31 0.57 1.24 -18.68
CA SER A 31 0.28 1.32 -17.24
C SER A 31 0.51 0.01 -16.47
N THR A 32 0.68 -1.15 -17.12
CA THR A 32 0.83 -2.45 -16.41
C THR A 32 2.17 -2.55 -15.67
N LYS A 33 3.26 -2.12 -16.31
CA LYS A 33 4.62 -2.18 -15.74
C LYS A 33 4.77 -1.38 -14.44
N PRO A 34 4.38 -0.09 -14.38
CA PRO A 34 4.48 0.66 -13.14
C PRO A 34 3.58 0.08 -12.04
N VAL A 35 2.36 -0.35 -12.37
CA VAL A 35 1.45 -0.98 -11.40
C VAL A 35 2.04 -2.26 -10.82
N LEU A 36 2.63 -3.12 -11.65
CA LEU A 36 3.27 -4.35 -11.20
C LEU A 36 4.49 -4.07 -10.31
N ALA A 37 5.31 -3.07 -10.64
CA ALA A 37 6.45 -2.69 -9.82
C ALA A 37 6.03 -2.27 -8.41
N TRP A 38 5.01 -1.41 -8.30
CA TRP A 38 4.45 -1.02 -7.00
C TRP A 38 3.78 -2.19 -6.29
N GLY A 39 3.08 -3.06 -7.01
CA GLY A 39 2.52 -4.29 -6.47
C GLY A 39 3.59 -5.20 -5.86
N ALA A 40 4.73 -5.36 -6.54
CA ALA A 40 5.86 -6.15 -6.05
C ALA A 40 6.48 -5.53 -4.79
N ILE A 41 6.66 -4.21 -4.75
CA ILE A 41 7.14 -3.50 -3.54
C ILE A 41 6.18 -3.72 -2.37
N GLY A 42 4.87 -3.61 -2.61
CA GLY A 42 3.84 -3.87 -1.61
C GLY A 42 3.89 -5.29 -1.08
N ALA A 43 4.06 -6.29 -1.94
CA ALA A 43 4.20 -7.69 -1.56
C ALA A 43 5.45 -7.93 -0.70
N VAL A 44 6.60 -7.37 -1.09
CA VAL A 44 7.83 -7.45 -0.30
C VAL A 44 7.64 -6.79 1.06
N ALA A 45 7.06 -5.59 1.10
CA ALA A 45 6.78 -4.90 2.35
C ALA A 45 5.87 -5.73 3.27
N ALA A 46 4.82 -6.35 2.73
CA ALA A 46 3.91 -7.20 3.49
C ALA A 46 4.61 -8.42 4.10
N VAL A 47 5.56 -9.03 3.38
CA VAL A 47 6.37 -10.14 3.89
C VAL A 47 7.38 -9.67 4.93
N VAL A 48 7.98 -8.50 4.75
CA VAL A 48 9.05 -7.98 5.63
C VAL A 48 8.49 -7.38 6.92
N LEU A 49 7.33 -6.71 6.87
CA LEU A 49 6.72 -6.01 8.02
C LEU A 49 6.66 -6.86 9.29
N PRO A 50 6.18 -8.12 9.28
CA PRO A 50 6.08 -8.95 10.48
C PRO A 50 7.40 -9.13 11.22
N PHE A 51 8.51 -9.24 10.48
CA PHE A 51 9.84 -9.44 11.05
C PHE A 51 10.39 -8.21 11.77
N VAL A 52 9.86 -7.02 11.50
CA VAL A 52 10.23 -5.79 12.22
C VAL A 52 9.16 -5.45 13.25
N THR A 53 7.90 -5.46 12.85
CA THR A 53 6.76 -5.06 13.69
C THR A 53 6.59 -5.96 14.91
N ILE A 54 6.70 -7.29 14.75
CA ILE A 54 6.51 -8.22 15.88
C ILE A 54 7.61 -8.05 16.93
N PRO A 55 8.92 -8.10 16.57
CA PRO A 55 9.98 -7.92 17.57
C PRO A 55 9.96 -6.55 18.24
N VAL A 56 9.72 -5.47 17.47
CA VAL A 56 9.61 -4.12 18.03
C VAL A 56 8.44 -4.02 19.01
N GLY A 57 7.27 -4.56 18.65
CA GLY A 57 6.10 -4.58 19.52
C GLY A 57 6.35 -5.34 20.83
N LEU A 58 6.99 -6.52 20.73
CA LEU A 58 7.37 -7.32 21.90
C LEU A 58 8.37 -6.59 22.80
N ALA A 59 9.43 -6.03 22.21
CA ALA A 59 10.45 -5.30 22.96
C ALA A 59 9.88 -4.05 23.64
N ALA A 60 9.05 -3.28 22.93
CA ALA A 60 8.38 -2.10 23.48
C ALA A 60 7.43 -2.46 24.62
N GLY A 61 6.60 -3.50 24.44
CA GLY A 61 5.66 -3.95 25.47
C GLY A 61 6.37 -4.48 26.72
N ALA A 62 7.36 -5.36 26.55
CA ALA A 62 8.16 -5.90 27.64
C ALA A 62 8.94 -4.79 28.37
N GLY A 63 9.57 -3.88 27.61
CA GLY A 63 10.30 -2.74 28.15
C GLY A 63 9.41 -1.79 28.94
N TYR A 64 8.21 -1.49 28.44
CA TYR A 64 7.23 -0.65 29.15
C TYR A 64 6.83 -1.26 30.49
N GLN A 65 6.51 -2.55 30.51
CA GLN A 65 6.10 -3.20 31.75
C GLN A 65 7.27 -3.35 32.73
N PHE A 66 8.48 -3.62 32.23
CA PHE A 66 9.69 -3.61 33.06
C PHE A 66 9.95 -2.23 33.67
N TYR A 67 9.83 -1.15 32.89
CA TYR A 67 10.03 0.22 33.35
C TYR A 67 9.10 0.56 34.53
N LYS A 68 7.80 0.27 34.41
CA LYS A 68 6.82 0.50 35.48
C LYS A 68 7.13 -0.29 36.74
N ARG A 69 7.68 -1.50 36.60
CA ARG A 69 8.08 -2.32 37.75
C ARG A 69 9.32 -1.76 38.46
N VAL A 70 10.26 -1.19 37.70
CA VAL A 70 11.49 -0.59 38.24
C VAL A 70 11.25 0.80 38.84
N ARG A 71 10.28 1.54 38.31
CA ARG A 71 9.86 2.86 38.81
C ARG A 71 8.35 2.85 39.08
N PRO A 72 7.92 2.37 40.25
CA PRO A 72 6.51 2.28 40.62
C PRO A 72 5.85 3.61 41.04
N ASP A 73 6.53 4.75 40.87
CA ASP A 73 6.06 6.09 41.28
C ASP A 73 5.06 6.70 40.29
#